data_AF-A0A830E7T9-F1
#
_entry.id   AF-A0A830E7T9-F1
#
_cell.length_a   1.000
_cell.length_b   1.000
_cell.length_c   1.000
_cell.angle_alpha   90.00
_cell.angle_beta   90.00
_cell.angle_gamma   90.00
#
_symmetry.space_group_name_H-M   'P 1'
#
loop_
_entity.id
_entity.type
_entity.pdbx_description
1 polymer ?
#
loop_
_entity_poly.entity_id
_entity_poly.type
_entity_poly.pdbx_seq_one_letter_code
_entity_poly.pdbx_strand_id
1 'polypeptide(L)'
;MVVKLARGSTRNLKKFLGGFNITVGNCFDELEFMSILRSINARYSGEYWLLGWKEHKVTGSSSAFTVTIIDGHDKEYAVSIYVRTNTITVTLPVAYLDLADDTTGVTIAINGDLASLSGRILCITDIKVREIP
;
A
#
# COMPACT_ATOMS: atom_id res chain seq x y z
N MET A 1 -5.57 15.13 31.36
CA MET A 1 -5.85 15.85 30.09
C MET A 1 -4.90 15.30 29.02
N VAL A 2 -5.12 14.08 28.53
CA VAL A 2 -4.17 13.38 27.60
C VAL A 2 -4.90 12.79 26.38
N VAL A 3 -6.20 12.48 26.53
CA VAL A 3 -7.01 11.80 25.49
C VAL A 3 -7.41 12.70 24.30
N LYS A 4 -7.39 14.03 24.47
CA LYS A 4 -7.80 14.98 23.41
C LYS A 4 -6.72 15.21 22.34
N LEU A 5 -5.43 15.12 22.69
CA LEU A 5 -4.32 15.35 21.75
C LEU A 5 -4.13 14.15 20.79
N ALA A 6 -4.19 12.92 21.30
CA ALA A 6 -4.05 11.70 20.50
C ALA A 6 -5.21 11.45 19.49
N ARG A 7 -6.43 11.91 19.81
CA ARG A 7 -7.56 11.84 18.87
C ARG A 7 -7.45 12.85 17.72
N GLY A 8 -6.75 13.97 17.94
CA GLY A 8 -6.45 14.95 16.90
C GLY A 8 -5.42 14.42 15.90
N SER A 9 -4.33 13.84 16.41
CA SER A 9 -3.22 13.31 15.59
C SER A 9 -3.66 12.15 14.69
N THR A 10 -4.38 11.17 15.24
CA THR A 10 -4.89 10.02 14.45
C THR A 10 -5.87 10.43 13.35
N ARG A 11 -6.70 11.45 13.58
CA ARG A 11 -7.62 11.99 12.56
C ARG A 11 -6.86 12.72 11.45
N ASN A 12 -5.82 13.48 11.81
CA ASN A 12 -4.98 14.17 10.84
C ASN A 12 -4.21 13.17 9.97
N LEU A 13 -3.66 12.12 10.57
CA LEU A 13 -2.97 11.07 9.82
C LEU A 13 -3.92 10.31 8.87
N LYS A 14 -5.16 10.04 9.28
CA LYS A 14 -6.16 9.48 8.35
C LYS A 14 -6.49 10.42 7.19
N LYS A 15 -6.58 11.73 7.42
CA LYS A 15 -6.76 12.71 6.33
C LYS A 15 -5.56 12.77 5.40
N PHE A 16 -4.36 12.72 5.96
CA PHE A 16 -3.10 12.68 5.22
C PHE A 16 -3.06 11.46 4.29
N LEU A 17 -3.33 10.26 4.81
CA LEU A 17 -3.45 9.04 4.01
C LEU A 17 -4.53 9.15 2.93
N GLY A 18 -5.65 9.83 3.24
CA GLY A 18 -6.70 10.15 2.27
C GLY A 18 -6.22 10.99 1.07
N GLY A 19 -5.22 11.86 1.25
CA GLY A 19 -4.58 12.62 0.17
C GLY A 19 -3.83 11.74 -0.84
N PHE A 20 -3.51 10.50 -0.46
CA PHE A 20 -2.91 9.46 -1.31
C PHE A 20 -3.93 8.42 -1.80
N ASN A 21 -5.22 8.68 -1.64
CA ASN A 21 -6.30 7.72 -1.88
C ASN A 21 -6.23 6.46 -1.01
N ILE A 22 -5.41 6.42 0.05
CA ILE A 22 -5.38 5.30 0.99
C ILE A 22 -6.61 5.39 1.91
N THR A 23 -7.76 4.96 1.38
CA THR A 23 -9.06 4.95 2.06
C THR A 23 -9.77 3.63 1.84
N VAL A 24 -10.63 3.24 2.78
CA VAL A 24 -11.42 2.01 2.69
C VAL A 24 -12.27 2.03 1.40
N GLY A 25 -12.26 0.91 0.68
CA GLY A 25 -12.96 0.74 -0.59
C GLY A 25 -12.10 0.94 -1.84
N ASN A 26 -10.96 1.63 -1.72
CA ASN A 26 -10.05 1.81 -2.86
C ASN A 26 -9.22 0.55 -3.09
N CYS A 27 -9.00 0.25 -4.37
CA CYS A 27 -8.20 -0.87 -4.82
C CYS A 27 -7.03 -0.35 -5.66
N PHE A 28 -5.88 -0.95 -5.46
CA PHE A 28 -4.63 -0.62 -6.13
C PHE A 28 -4.04 -1.91 -6.68
N ASP A 29 -3.35 -1.83 -7.81
CA ASP A 29 -2.37 -2.89 -8.07
C ASP A 29 -1.21 -2.78 -7.07
N GLU A 30 -0.46 -3.87 -6.89
CA GLU A 30 0.62 -3.93 -5.92
C GLU A 30 1.69 -2.87 -6.14
N LEU A 31 2.02 -2.51 -7.38
CA LEU A 31 3.03 -1.50 -7.68
C LEU A 31 2.52 -0.11 -7.36
N GLU A 32 1.30 0.20 -7.78
CA GLU A 32 0.65 1.47 -7.47
C GLU A 32 0.63 1.68 -5.96
N PHE A 33 0.24 0.66 -5.19
CA PHE A 33 0.23 0.73 -3.73
C PHE A 33 1.63 0.98 -3.15
N MET A 34 2.66 0.26 -3.61
CA MET A 34 4.03 0.45 -3.14
C MET A 34 4.61 1.80 -3.55
N SER A 35 4.28 2.28 -4.75
CA SER A 35 4.66 3.60 -5.26
C SER A 35 4.03 4.70 -4.40
N ILE A 36 2.75 4.56 -4.06
CA ILE A 36 2.05 5.45 -3.14
C ILE A 36 2.78 5.50 -1.79
N LEU A 37 3.10 4.35 -1.19
CA LEU A 37 3.84 4.32 0.08
C LEU A 37 5.17 5.06 -0.04
N ARG A 38 5.97 4.78 -1.08
CA ARG A 38 7.24 5.49 -1.32
C ARG A 38 7.07 7.00 -1.50
N SER A 39 5.97 7.43 -2.11
CA SER A 39 5.66 8.84 -2.38
C SER A 39 5.31 9.65 -1.12
N ILE A 40 4.99 8.98 0.00
CA ILE A 40 4.70 9.63 1.29
C ILE A 40 5.82 10.61 1.66
N ASN A 41 7.08 10.21 1.45
CA ASN A 41 8.25 11.03 1.77
C ASN A 41 8.52 12.18 0.77
N ALA A 42 7.98 12.09 -0.45
CA ALA A 42 8.29 13.05 -1.52
C ALA A 42 7.26 14.19 -1.61
N ARG A 43 5.99 13.92 -1.28
CA ARG A 43 4.87 14.78 -1.67
C ARG A 43 4.46 15.81 -0.61
N TYR A 44 4.70 15.53 0.67
CA TYR A 44 4.30 16.41 1.78
C TYR A 44 5.52 16.75 2.63
N SER A 45 6.21 17.80 2.19
CA SER A 45 7.35 18.40 2.87
C SER A 45 7.02 18.78 4.32
N GLY A 46 7.29 17.89 5.28
CA GLY A 46 7.48 18.26 6.68
C GLY A 46 6.39 17.89 7.69
N GLU A 47 5.24 17.34 7.27
CA GLU A 47 4.20 16.94 8.24
C GLU A 47 4.34 15.50 8.72
N TYR A 48 4.68 14.59 7.80
CA TYR A 48 4.79 13.16 8.06
C TYR A 48 5.89 12.52 7.21
N TRP A 49 6.65 11.61 7.79
CA TRP A 49 7.67 10.81 7.11
C TRP A 49 7.45 9.32 7.34
N LEU A 50 7.51 8.56 6.26
CA LEU A 50 7.51 7.11 6.25
C LEU A 50 8.89 6.59 6.70
N LEU A 51 8.91 5.90 7.84
CA LEU A 51 10.08 5.20 8.36
C LEU A 51 10.25 3.82 7.73
N GLY A 52 9.13 3.19 7.35
CA GLY A 52 9.15 1.89 6.68
C GLY A 52 7.78 1.23 6.67
N TRP A 53 7.69 0.10 5.95
CA TRP A 53 6.49 -0.71 5.94
C TRP A 53 6.85 -2.19 5.80
N LYS A 54 5.93 -3.05 6.26
CA LYS A 54 6.03 -4.50 6.12
C LYS A 54 4.67 -5.10 5.84
N GLU A 55 4.61 -6.01 4.88
CA GLU A 55 3.42 -6.82 4.62
C GLU A 55 3.41 -8.05 5.55
N HIS A 56 2.25 -8.33 6.12
CA HIS A 56 1.95 -9.55 6.86
C HIS A 56 0.76 -10.25 6.19
N LYS A 57 0.96 -11.47 5.69
CA LYS A 57 -0.13 -12.30 5.19
C LYS A 57 -1.03 -12.72 6.36
N VAL A 58 -2.31 -12.39 6.28
CA VAL A 58 -3.32 -12.77 7.29
C VAL A 58 -4.00 -14.07 6.87
N THR A 59 -4.39 -14.17 5.60
CA THR A 59 -4.94 -15.38 4.97
C THR A 59 -4.43 -15.49 3.53
N GLY A 60 -4.87 -16.52 2.78
CA GLY A 60 -4.55 -16.64 1.35
C GLY A 60 -5.10 -15.51 0.47
N SER A 61 -6.11 -14.77 0.94
CA SER A 61 -6.77 -13.68 0.21
C SER A 61 -6.82 -12.37 1.01
N SER A 62 -6.02 -12.25 2.07
CA SER A 62 -5.98 -11.06 2.93
C SER A 62 -4.57 -10.81 3.46
N SER A 63 -4.17 -9.54 3.43
CA SER A 63 -2.88 -9.07 3.94
C SER A 63 -3.07 -7.83 4.78
N ALA A 64 -2.14 -7.59 5.70
CA ALA A 64 -2.05 -6.37 6.47
C ALA A 64 -0.69 -5.72 6.24
N PHE A 65 -0.70 -4.45 5.81
CA PHE A 65 0.50 -3.63 5.72
C PHE A 65 0.64 -2.84 7.01
N THR A 66 1.70 -3.10 7.75
CA THR A 66 2.11 -2.28 8.89
C THR A 66 3.06 -1.21 8.37
N VAL A 67 2.61 0.04 8.38
CA VAL A 67 3.33 1.22 7.91
C VAL A 67 3.69 2.07 9.12
N THR A 68 4.97 2.39 9.29
CA THR A 68 5.45 3.23 10.40
C THR A 68 5.71 4.63 9.89
N ILE A 69 5.04 5.62 10.48
CA ILE A 69 5.12 7.03 10.09
C ILE A 69 5.50 7.87 11.31
N ILE A 70 6.38 8.84 11.15
CA ILE A 70 6.70 9.85 12.17
C ILE A 70 6.15 11.21 11.74
N ASP A 71 5.66 12.02 12.68
CA ASP A 71 5.17 13.39 12.40
C ASP A 71 6.22 14.48 12.66
N GLY A 72 5.90 15.72 12.28
CA GLY A 72 6.70 16.93 12.54
C GLY A 72 7.06 17.23 14.00
N HIS A 73 6.55 16.44 14.95
CA HIS A 73 6.81 16.57 16.39
C HIS A 73 7.51 15.32 16.96
N ASP A 74 8.15 14.53 16.11
CA ASP A 74 8.87 13.31 16.45
C ASP A 74 7.97 12.23 17.08
N LYS A 75 6.66 12.25 16.80
CA LYS A 75 5.75 11.20 17.26
C LYS A 75 5.61 10.11 16.22
N GLU A 76 5.78 8.87 16.65
CA GLU A 76 5.63 7.71 15.78
C GLU A 76 4.20 7.15 15.81
N TYR A 77 3.77 6.66 14.64
CA TYR A 77 2.48 6.03 14.42
C TYR A 77 2.67 4.73 13.66
N ALA A 78 2.03 3.67 14.16
CA ALA A 78 1.81 2.45 13.41
C ALA A 78 0.44 2.53 12.72
N VAL A 79 0.45 2.45 11.40
CA VAL A 79 -0.74 2.38 10.55
C VAL A 79 -0.85 0.94 10.03
N SER A 80 -1.92 0.25 10.41
CA SER A 80 -2.25 -1.06 9.86
C SER A 80 -3.31 -0.90 8.78
N ILE A 81 -2.92 -1.14 7.52
CA ILE A 81 -3.80 -1.12 6.35
C ILE A 81 -4.14 -2.57 6.01
N TYR A 82 -5.39 -2.96 6.25
CA TYR A 82 -5.89 -4.28 5.89
C TYR A 82 -6.41 -4.27 4.48
N VAL A 83 -5.99 -5.25 3.67
CA VAL A 83 -6.37 -5.37 2.28
C VAL A 83 -6.87 -6.78 1.97
N ARG A 84 -7.93 -6.85 1.16
CA ARG A 84 -8.28 -8.07 0.44
C ARG A 84 -7.38 -8.18 -0.78
N THR A 85 -6.70 -9.31 -0.92
CA THR A 85 -5.84 -9.60 -2.07
C THR A 85 -6.64 -10.41 -3.10
N ASN A 86 -6.73 -9.88 -4.31
CA ASN A 86 -7.23 -10.61 -5.48
C ASN A 86 -6.09 -10.77 -6.50
N THR A 87 -6.21 -11.73 -7.39
CA THR A 87 -5.24 -11.93 -8.49
C THR A 87 -5.92 -11.61 -9.82
N ILE A 88 -5.29 -10.77 -10.64
CA ILE A 88 -5.64 -10.66 -12.06
C ILE A 88 -4.68 -11.56 -12.81
N THR A 89 -5.21 -12.36 -13.73
CA THR A 89 -4.43 -13.15 -14.67
C THR A 89 -4.84 -12.77 -16.08
N VAL A 90 -3.87 -12.44 -16.92
CA VAL A 90 -4.06 -12.17 -18.36
C VAL A 90 -3.20 -13.14 -19.13
N THR A 91 -3.80 -13.89 -20.05
CA THR A 91 -3.07 -14.77 -20.97
C THR A 91 -3.00 -14.12 -22.33
N LEU A 92 -1.80 -13.97 -22.87
CA LEU A 92 -1.58 -13.38 -24.19
C LEU A 92 -0.44 -14.11 -24.93
N PRO A 93 -0.46 -14.14 -26.28
CA PRO A 93 0.61 -14.77 -27.02
C PRO A 93 1.95 -14.06 -26.78
N VAL A 94 3.04 -14.82 -26.72
CA VAL A 94 4.39 -14.31 -26.41
C VAL A 94 4.83 -13.23 -27.40
N ALA A 95 4.39 -13.31 -28.65
CA ALA A 95 4.65 -12.29 -29.67
C ALA A 95 4.08 -10.89 -29.32
N TYR A 96 3.16 -10.78 -28.36
CA TYR A 96 2.58 -9.52 -27.87
C TYR A 96 3.15 -9.07 -26.52
N LEU A 97 4.13 -9.80 -25.95
CA LEU A 97 4.86 -9.34 -24.78
C LEU A 97 5.89 -8.29 -25.21
N ASP A 98 5.54 -7.02 -25.04
CA ASP A 98 6.51 -5.92 -25.02
C ASP A 98 6.67 -5.47 -23.56
N LEU A 99 7.60 -6.13 -22.86
CA LEU A 99 7.97 -5.74 -21.51
C LEU A 99 9.02 -4.64 -21.62
N ALA A 100 8.59 -3.39 -21.56
CA ALA A 100 9.51 -2.31 -21.25
C ALA A 100 10.20 -2.63 -19.91
N ASP A 101 11.48 -2.27 -19.75
CA ASP A 101 12.36 -2.59 -18.61
C ASP A 101 11.77 -2.24 -17.21
N ASP A 102 10.66 -1.50 -17.18
CA ASP A 102 9.98 -0.98 -16.00
C ASP A 102 8.89 -1.93 -15.45
N THR A 103 8.58 -3.06 -16.09
CA THR A 103 7.54 -4.00 -15.61
C THR A 103 8.02 -4.78 -14.38
N THR A 104 7.92 -4.16 -13.22
CA THR A 104 8.16 -4.77 -11.91
C THR A 104 6.87 -5.39 -11.37
N GLY A 105 6.90 -6.39 -10.48
CA GLY A 105 5.71 -6.88 -9.76
C GLY A 105 4.69 -7.75 -10.53
N VAL A 106 4.93 -8.03 -11.81
CA VAL A 106 4.12 -8.99 -12.59
C VAL A 106 4.86 -10.32 -12.67
N THR A 107 4.20 -11.42 -12.28
CA THR A 107 4.76 -12.76 -12.49
C THR A 107 4.32 -13.27 -13.84
N ILE A 108 5.29 -13.61 -14.68
CA ILE A 108 5.08 -14.08 -16.05
C ILE A 108 5.42 -15.57 -16.12
N ALA A 109 4.42 -16.39 -16.46
CA ALA A 109 4.62 -17.80 -16.75
C ALA A 109 4.47 -18.03 -18.26
N ILE A 110 5.53 -18.49 -18.92
CA ILE A 110 5.54 -18.78 -20.35
C ILE A 110 5.30 -20.28 -20.55
N ASN A 111 4.35 -20.64 -21.42
CA ASN A 111 4.05 -22.01 -21.79
C ASN A 111 3.83 -22.11 -23.31
N GLY A 112 4.87 -22.53 -24.03
CA GLY A 112 4.89 -22.49 -25.49
C GLY A 112 4.78 -21.05 -26.00
N ASP A 113 3.82 -20.82 -26.89
CA ASP A 113 3.59 -19.51 -27.52
C ASP A 113 2.67 -18.61 -26.70
N LEU A 114 2.30 -19.01 -25.47
CA LEU A 114 1.45 -18.23 -24.57
C LEU A 114 2.22 -17.79 -23.33
N ALA A 115 1.97 -16.56 -22.89
CA ALA A 115 2.40 -16.04 -21.61
C ALA A 115 1.20 -15.70 -20.74
N SER A 116 1.28 -16.10 -19.48
CA SER A 116 0.33 -15.77 -18.43
C SER A 116 0.97 -14.73 -17.52
N LEU A 117 0.45 -13.51 -17.56
CA LEU A 117 0.81 -12.43 -16.65
C LEU A 117 -0.14 -12.47 -15.47
N SER A 118 0.42 -12.46 -14.26
CA SER A 118 -0.35 -12.40 -13.03
C SER A 118 0.11 -11.25 -12.14
N GLY A 119 -0.86 -10.53 -11.57
CA GLY A 119 -0.62 -9.41 -10.68
C GLY A 119 -1.62 -9.41 -9.52
N ARG A 120 -1.24 -8.78 -8.41
CA ARG A 120 -2.08 -8.67 -7.22
C ARG A 120 -2.84 -7.34 -7.21
N ILE A 121 -4.14 -7.40 -6.96
CA ILE A 121 -4.95 -6.23 -6.57
C ILE A 121 -5.09 -6.24 -5.05
N LEU A 122 -4.83 -5.10 -4.43
CA LEU A 122 -4.95 -4.85 -3.01
C LEU A 122 -6.12 -3.90 -2.78
N CYS A 123 -7.25 -4.42 -2.32
CA CYS A 123 -8.44 -3.62 -1.99
C CYS A 123 -8.48 -3.32 -0.49
N ILE A 124 -8.40 -2.05 -0.10
CA ILE A 124 -8.37 -1.62 1.29
C ILE A 124 -9.71 -1.90 1.96
N THR A 125 -9.69 -2.73 2.98
CA THR A 125 -10.88 -3.11 3.76
C THR A 125 -10.97 -2.38 5.09
N ASP A 126 -9.83 -2.04 5.71
CA ASP A 126 -9.79 -1.31 6.99
C ASP A 126 -8.46 -0.58 7.17
N ILE A 127 -8.47 0.52 7.93
CA ILE A 127 -7.28 1.29 8.30
C ILE A 127 -7.33 1.62 9.79
N LYS A 128 -6.38 1.05 10.53
CA LYS A 128 -6.17 1.32 11.95
C LYS A 128 -4.92 2.16 12.14
N VAL A 129 -5.01 3.16 13.01
CA VAL A 129 -3.90 4.05 13.34
C VAL A 129 -3.70 4.01 14.84
N ARG A 130 -2.45 3.83 15.27
CA ARG A 130 -2.05 3.82 16.67
C ARG A 130 -0.78 4.65 16.86
N GLU A 131 -0.81 5.60 17.79
CA GLU A 131 0.39 6.30 18.26
C GLU A 131 1.25 5.32 19.07
N ILE A 132 2.56 5.29 18.78
CA ILE A 132 3.54 4.49 19.51
C ILE A 132 4.07 5.36 20.65
N PRO A 133 3.96 4.89 21.91
CA PRO A 133 4.41 5.64 23.09
C PRO A 133 5.93 5.68 23.23
#